data_AF-A0A819PEL4-F1
#
_entry.id   AF-A0A819PEL4-F1
#
_cell.length_a   1.000
_cell.length_b   1.000
_cell.length_c   1.000
_cell.angle_alpha   90.00
_cell.angle_beta   90.00
_cell.angle_gamma   90.00
#
_symmetry.space_group_name_H-M   'P 1'
#
loop_
_entity.id
_entity.type
_entity.pdbx_description
1 polymer ?
#
loop_
_entity_poly.entity_id
_entity_poly.type
_entity_poly.pdbx_seq_one_letter_code
_entity_poly.pdbx_strand_id
1 'polypeptide(L)'
;MSLWCDKYRPKTFDELDYQLQQAELLQTIVASGDFPHFLIFGPSGSGKKTRITCLLHALYGDGVQSLRIENHEYETPSKKKIEITTIGSNFHIQVNP
;
A
#
# COMPACT_ATOMS: atom_id res chain seq x y z
N MET A 1 -13.39 5.15 18.36
CA MET A 1 -12.14 5.48 19.05
C MET A 1 -11.01 4.88 18.23
N SER A 2 -10.10 5.68 17.66
CA SER A 2 -9.01 5.15 16.81
C SER A 2 -7.88 4.59 17.68
N LEU A 3 -7.30 3.46 17.27
CA LEU A 3 -6.05 2.97 17.84
C LEU A 3 -4.95 4.01 17.63
N TRP A 4 -4.06 4.18 18.62
CA TRP A 4 -2.93 5.11 18.51
C TRP A 4 -2.01 4.75 17.34
N CYS A 5 -1.81 3.44 17.11
CA CYS A 5 -1.02 2.95 15.99
C CYS A 5 -1.55 3.40 14.62
N ASP A 6 -2.86 3.58 14.48
CA ASP A 6 -3.45 4.09 13.24
C ASP A 6 -3.46 5.63 13.21
N LYS A 7 -3.65 6.27 14.38
CA LYS A 7 -3.65 7.73 14.52
C LYS A 7 -2.29 8.35 14.17
N TYR A 8 -1.21 7.70 14.60
CA TYR A 8 0.17 8.16 14.40
C TYR A 8 0.88 7.42 13.27
N ARG A 9 0.17 6.67 12.43
CA ARG A 9 0.78 6.02 11.27
C ARG A 9 1.24 7.11 10.28
N PRO A 10 2.53 7.13 9.89
CA PRO A 10 3.03 8.03 8.85
C PRO A 10 2.26 7.87 7.55
N LYS A 11 1.90 8.99 6.92
CA LYS A 11 1.19 9.05 5.64
C LYS A 11 2.08 9.51 4.49
N THR A 12 3.10 10.30 4.80
CA THR A 12 4.09 10.80 3.85
C THR A 12 5.47 10.24 4.20
N PHE A 13 6.46 10.42 3.32
CA PHE A 13 7.84 10.01 3.62
C PHE A 13 8.49 10.89 4.70
N ASP A 14 8.09 12.17 4.81
CA ASP A 14 8.66 13.11 5.78
C ASP A 14 8.24 12.80 7.23
N GLU A 15 7.13 12.09 7.41
CA GLU A 15 6.64 11.62 8.71
C GLU A 15 7.30 10.30 9.17
N LEU A 16 8.22 9.73 8.38
CA LEU A 16 8.91 8.48 8.78
C LEU A 16 10.05 8.77 9.75
N ASP A 17 10.01 8.12 10.90
CA ASP A 17 11.01 8.35 11.97
C ASP A 17 12.27 7.45 11.86
N TYR A 18 12.27 6.46 10.98
CA TYR A 18 13.34 5.46 10.90
C TYR A 18 13.60 4.99 9.47
N GLN A 19 14.82 4.50 9.23
CA GLN A 19 15.29 3.97 7.94
C GLN A 19 15.12 5.03 6.84
N LEU A 20 15.67 6.22 7.12
CA LEU A 20 15.55 7.42 6.30
C LEU A 20 16.25 7.26 4.94
N GLN A 21 17.42 6.61 4.91
CA GLN A 21 18.12 6.31 3.65
C GLN A 21 17.24 5.49 2.67
N GLN A 22 16.48 4.52 3.18
CA GLN A 22 15.56 3.74 2.37
C GLN A 22 14.35 4.58 1.92
N ALA A 23 13.92 5.56 2.73
CA ALA A 23 12.87 6.49 2.32
C ALA A 23 13.36 7.41 1.20
N GLU A 24 14.57 7.97 1.31
CA GLU A 24 15.20 8.79 0.26
C GLU A 24 15.38 8.02 -1.06
N LEU A 25 15.80 6.76 -0.99
CA LEU A 25 15.89 5.89 -2.18
C LEU A 25 14.51 5.73 -2.84
N LEU A 26 13.46 5.46 -2.07
CA LEU A 26 12.11 5.33 -2.59
C LEU A 26 11.60 6.65 -3.20
N GLN A 27 11.88 7.80 -2.57
CA GLN A 27 11.56 9.11 -3.15
C GLN A 27 12.27 9.34 -4.48
N THR A 28 13.55 8.95 -4.57
CA THR A 28 14.34 9.07 -5.81
C THR A 28 13.73 8.23 -6.93
N ILE A 29 13.29 7.00 -6.63
CA ILE A 29 12.64 6.11 -7.60
C ILE A 29 11.29 6.68 -8.07
N VAL A 30 10.51 7.28 -7.16
CA VAL A 30 9.27 7.98 -7.54
C VAL A 30 9.57 9.15 -8.48
N ALA A 31 10.63 9.91 -8.22
CA ALA A 31 11.02 11.06 -9.03
C ALA A 31 11.58 10.66 -10.41
N SER A 32 12.17 9.47 -10.56
CA SER A 32 12.74 9.02 -11.84
C SER A 32 11.71 8.66 -12.91
N GLY A 33 10.43 8.51 -12.55
CA GLY A 33 9.35 8.17 -13.47
C GLY A 33 9.32 6.70 -13.95
N ASP A 34 10.46 6.01 -13.91
CA ASP A 34 10.54 4.55 -14.08
C ASP A 34 10.31 3.86 -12.73
N PHE A 35 9.16 3.21 -12.58
CA PHE A 35 8.72 2.60 -11.34
C PHE A 35 8.82 1.07 -11.42
N PRO A 36 9.81 0.45 -10.75
CA PRO A 36 10.01 -0.99 -10.80
C PRO A 36 9.02 -1.76 -9.92
N HIS A 37 8.97 -3.08 -10.10
CA HIS A 37 8.27 -3.97 -9.17
C HIS A 37 9.08 -4.16 -7.88
N PHE A 38 8.42 -4.04 -6.74
CA PHE A 38 9.05 -4.17 -5.42
C PHE A 38 8.68 -5.48 -4.71
N LEU A 39 9.68 -6.08 -4.07
CA LEU A 39 9.48 -7.07 -3.01
C LEU A 39 9.90 -6.45 -1.68
N ILE A 40 8.92 -6.13 -0.83
CA ILE A 40 9.17 -5.53 0.49
C ILE A 40 8.99 -6.60 1.55
N PHE A 41 10.08 -6.96 2.24
CA PHE A 41 10.10 -7.98 3.29
C PHE A 41 10.73 -7.44 4.58
N GLY A 42 10.52 -8.16 5.69
CA GLY A 42 10.99 -7.75 7.01
C GLY A 42 10.06 -8.24 8.13
N PRO A 43 10.45 -8.08 9.41
CA PRO A 43 9.69 -8.57 10.56
C PRO A 43 8.33 -7.87 10.71
N SER A 44 7.41 -8.47 11.46
CA SER A 44 6.13 -7.82 11.77
C SER A 44 6.37 -6.50 12.50
N GLY A 45 5.57 -5.47 12.20
CA GLY A 45 5.72 -4.14 12.78
C GLY A 45 6.83 -3.27 12.18
N SER A 46 7.62 -3.74 11.22
CA SER A 46 8.70 -2.96 10.58
C SER A 46 8.24 -1.89 9.57
N GLY A 47 6.96 -1.50 9.59
CA GLY A 47 6.39 -0.45 8.73
C GLY A 47 6.33 -0.75 7.23
N LYS A 48 6.40 -2.02 6.81
CA LYS A 48 6.30 -2.41 5.39
C LYS A 48 5.07 -1.81 4.71
N LYS A 49 3.89 -2.01 5.31
CA LYS A 49 2.63 -1.49 4.79
C LYS A 49 2.61 0.04 4.80
N THR A 50 3.10 0.67 5.88
CA THR A 50 3.23 2.13 5.99
C THR A 50 4.03 2.70 4.83
N ARG A 51 5.19 2.11 4.50
CA ARG A 51 6.05 2.56 3.40
C ARG A 51 5.38 2.41 2.04
N ILE A 52 4.65 1.32 1.81
CA ILE A 52 3.85 1.16 0.58
C ILE A 52 2.80 2.26 0.47
N THR A 53 2.12 2.60 1.58
CA THR A 53 1.14 3.69 1.59
C THR A 53 1.78 5.05 1.32
N CYS A 54 2.93 5.36 1.93
CA CYS A 54 3.69 6.58 1.63
C CYS A 54 4.14 6.62 0.16
N LEU A 55 4.56 5.49 -0.40
CA LEU A 55 5.00 5.37 -1.80
C LEU A 55 3.86 5.64 -2.77
N LEU A 56 2.69 5.03 -2.53
CA LEU A 56 1.50 5.29 -3.33
C LEU A 56 1.05 6.74 -3.21
N HIS A 57 1.09 7.31 -2.01
CA HIS A 57 0.77 8.73 -1.78
C HIS A 57 1.72 9.65 -2.56
N ALA A 58 3.02 9.35 -2.59
CA ALA A 58 3.97 10.13 -3.38
C ALA A 58 3.74 10.03 -4.90
N LEU A 59 3.22 8.91 -5.40
CA LEU A 59 2.93 8.71 -6.83
C LEU A 59 1.60 9.35 -7.27
N TYR A 60 0.56 9.23 -6.46
CA TYR A 60 -0.83 9.51 -6.88
C TYR A 60 -1.54 10.54 -5.99
N GLY A 61 -0.90 10.99 -4.91
CA GLY A 61 -1.45 11.96 -3.97
C GLY A 61 -2.50 11.38 -3.02
N ASP A 62 -3.34 12.28 -2.48
CA ASP A 62 -4.29 11.96 -1.41
C ASP A 62 -5.39 10.98 -1.81
N GLY A 63 -5.69 10.86 -3.11
CA GLY A 63 -6.76 9.99 -3.59
C GLY A 63 -6.52 8.50 -3.31
N VAL A 64 -5.28 8.11 -3.00
CA VAL A 64 -4.90 6.76 -2.55
C VAL A 64 -5.58 6.38 -1.24
N GLN A 65 -5.88 7.35 -0.36
CA GLN A 65 -6.48 7.08 0.95
C GLN A 65 -8.00 6.83 0.88
N SER A 66 -8.63 7.09 -0.27
CA SER A 66 -10.05 6.85 -0.50
C SER A 66 -10.31 5.38 -0.79
N LEU A 67 -10.25 4.56 0.27
CA LEU A 67 -10.40 3.11 0.18
C LEU A 67 -11.86 2.69 0.08
N ARG A 68 -12.11 1.68 -0.75
CA ARG A 68 -13.38 0.98 -0.95
C ARG A 68 -13.14 -0.52 -0.87
N ILE A 69 -14.16 -1.24 -0.42
CA ILE A 69 -14.17 -2.70 -0.39
C ILE A 69 -14.95 -3.17 -1.60
N GLU A 70 -14.35 -4.05 -2.39
CA GLU A 70 -14.97 -4.65 -3.57
C GLU A 70 -14.95 -6.17 -3.43
N ASN A 71 -16.09 -6.80 -3.66
CA ASN A 71 -16.20 -8.25 -3.70
C ASN A 71 -16.28 -8.68 -5.16
N HIS A 72 -15.35 -9.52 -5.57
CA HIS A 72 -15.31 -10.07 -6.92
C HIS A 72 -15.65 -11.56 -6.86
N GLU A 73 -16.69 -11.94 -7.60
CA GLU A 73 -17.05 -13.34 -7.81
C GLU A 73 -16.46 -13.84 -9.13
N TYR A 74 -15.66 -14.88 -9.07
CA TYR A 74 -15.07 -15.53 -10.22
C TYR A 74 -15.52 -16.99 -10.32
N GLU A 75 -15.87 -17.44 -11.53
CA GLU A 75 -16.08 -18.86 -11.81
C GLU A 75 -14.83 -19.44 -12.46
N THR A 76 -14.26 -20.46 -11.82
CA THR A 76 -13.10 -21.17 -12.35
C THR A 76 -13.49 -22.12 -13.49
N PRO A 77 -12.53 -22.55 -14.35
CA PRO A 77 -12.78 -23.58 -15.36
C PRO A 77 -13.33 -24.91 -14.80
N SER A 78 -13.15 -25.18 -13.50
CA SER A 78 -13.71 -26.33 -12.79
C SER A 78 -15.11 -26.09 -12.22
N LYS A 79 -15.79 -24.99 -12.57
CA LYS A 79 -17.10 -24.55 -12.06
C LYS A 79 -17.13 -24.25 -10.56
N LYS A 80 -15.97 -24.09 -9.93
CA LYS A 80 -15.89 -23.61 -8.54
C LYS A 80 -16.00 -22.10 -8.53
N LYS A 81 -16.95 -21.58 -7.74
CA LYS A 81 -17.05 -20.14 -7.43
C LYS A 81 -16.00 -19.75 -6.40
N ILE A 82 -15.26 -18.69 -6.68
CA ILE A 82 -14.27 -18.08 -5.78
C ILE A 82 -14.71 -16.63 -5.55
N GLU A 83 -14.87 -16.25 -4.30
CA GLU A 83 -15.10 -14.88 -3.89
C GLU A 83 -13.78 -14.30 -3.40
N ILE A 84 -13.35 -13.18 -3.99
CA ILE A 84 -12.16 -12.45 -3.59
C ILE A 84 -12.59 -11.06 -3.14
N THR A 85 -12.38 -10.77 -1.85
CA THR A 85 -12.54 -9.42 -1.32
C THR A 85 -11.24 -8.65 -1.51
N THR A 86 -11.34 -7.50 -2.16
CA THR A 86 -10.23 -6.57 -2.32
C THR A 86 -10.53 -5.26 -1.59
N ILE A 87 -9.46 -4.58 -1.18
CA ILE A 87 -9.54 -3.25 -0.60
C ILE A 87 -8.69 -2.35 -1.48
N GLY A 88 -9.26 -1.30 -2.05
CA GLY A 88 -8.53 -0.48 -3.02
C GLY A 88 -9.01 0.94 -3.08
N SER A 89 -8.27 1.77 -3.79
CA SER A 89 -8.67 3.10 -4.22
C SER A 89 -8.67 3.15 -5.74
N ASN A 90 -8.98 4.30 -6.33
CA ASN A 90 -8.87 4.51 -7.77
C ASN A 90 -7.44 4.28 -8.34
N PHE A 91 -6.42 4.17 -7.48
CA PHE A 91 -5.02 4.08 -7.87
C PHE A 91 -4.33 2.75 -7.52
N HIS A 92 -4.93 1.92 -6.66
CA HIS A 92 -4.33 0.64 -6.26
C HIS A 92 -5.38 -0.34 -5.73
N ILE A 93 -5.06 -1.63 -5.83
CA ILE A 93 -5.85 -2.73 -5.27
C ILE A 93 -4.95 -3.50 -4.29
N GLN A 94 -5.41 -3.65 -3.05
CA GLN A 94 -4.82 -4.53 -2.05
C GLN A 94 -5.59 -5.85 -2.06
N VAL A 95 -4.89 -6.93 -2.39
CA VAL A 95 -5.41 -8.30 -2.29
C VAL A 95 -4.76 -8.96 -1.07
N ASN A 96 -5.57 -9.47 -0.15
CA ASN A 96 -5.10 -10.33 0.94
C ASN A 96 -5.72 -11.70 0.73
N PRO A 97 -5.00 -12.65 0.12
CA PRO A 97 -5.48 -14.01 -0.06
C PRO A 97 -5.64 -14.75 1.28
#